data_AF-A0A1V6U6P7-F1
#
_entry.id   AF-A0A1V6U6P7-F1
#
_cell.length_a   1.000
_cell.length_b   1.000
_cell.length_c   1.000
_cell.angle_alpha   90.00
_cell.angle_beta   90.00
_cell.angle_gamma   90.00
#
_symmetry.space_group_name_H-M   'P 1'
#
loop_
_entity.id
_entity.type
_entity.pdbx_description
1 polymer ?
#
loop_
_entity_poly.entity_id
_entity_poly.type
_entity_poly.pdbx_seq_one_letter_code
_entity_poly.pdbx_strand_id
1 'polypeptide(L)' 'MQGAILLAKENKELRAANEKQKQKRTRSRKHIPAEEGLSVQEASQLITELVEVDKAPPSPSRRSPSPALQPHR' A
#
# COMPACT_ATOMS: atom_id res chain seq x y z
N MET A 1 -31.90 18.63 -40.14
CA MET A 1 -31.47 17.21 -40.30
C MET A 1 -29.95 17.03 -40.19
N GLN A 2 -29.13 18.07 -40.43
CA GLN A 2 -27.66 17.98 -40.37
C GLN A 2 -27.12 17.68 -38.96
N GLY A 3 -27.75 18.20 -37.91
CA GLY A 3 -27.35 17.95 -36.52
C GLY A 3 -27.43 16.47 -36.10
N ALA A 4 -28.45 15.75 -36.58
CA ALA A 4 -28.59 14.31 -36.30
C ALA A 4 -27.47 13.48 -36.94
N ILE A 5 -26.98 13.89 -38.11
CA ILE A 5 -25.86 13.24 -38.80
C ILE A 5 -24.55 13.47 -38.04
N LEU A 6 -24.32 14.70 -37.55
CA LEU A 6 -23.15 15.03 -36.74
C LEU A 6 -23.14 14.23 -35.43
N LEU A 7 -24.27 14.19 -34.71
CA LEU A 7 -24.42 13.43 -33.47
C LEU A 7 -24.23 11.92 -33.67
N ALA A 8 -24.71 11.37 -34.78
CA ALA A 8 -24.54 9.95 -35.08
C ALA A 8 -23.07 9.60 -35.33
N LYS A 9 -22.33 10.48 -36.02
CA LYS A 9 -20.89 10.32 -36.24
C LYS A 9 -20.12 10.39 -34.92
N GLU A 10 -20.39 11.41 -34.11
CA GLU A 10 -19.74 11.60 -32.81
C GLU A 10 -20.03 10.43 -31.85
N ASN A 11 -21.28 9.94 -31.79
CA ASN A 11 -21.62 8.76 -30.99
C ASN A 11 -20.87 7.50 -31.43
N LYS A 12 -20.68 7.32 -32.75
CA LYS A 12 -19.92 6.18 -33.28
C LYS A 12 -18.45 6.25 -32.85
N GLU A 13 -17.84 7.43 -32.94
CA GLU A 13 -16.47 7.68 -32.51
C GLU A 13 -16.30 7.46 -30.99
N LEU A 14 -17.23 7.98 -30.19
CA LEU A 14 -17.24 7.78 -28.74
C LEU A 14 -17.37 6.31 -28.35
N ARG A 15 -18.23 5.54 -29.01
CA ARG A 15 -18.36 4.09 -28.76
C ARG A 15 -17.08 3.33 -29.10
N ALA A 16 -16.46 3.64 -30.24
CA ALA A 16 -15.20 3.01 -30.64
C ALA A 16 -14.06 3.34 -29.65
N ALA A 17 -13.96 4.59 -29.20
CA ALA A 17 -12.99 4.99 -28.19
C ALA A 17 -13.21 4.28 -26.85
N ASN A 18 -14.46 4.16 -26.41
CA ASN A 18 -14.81 3.47 -25.16
C ASN A 18 -14.48 1.97 -25.23
N GLU A 19 -14.77 1.32 -26.36
CA GLU A 19 -14.45 -0.09 -26.56
C GLU A 19 -12.94 -0.34 -26.53
N LYS A 20 -12.17 0.51 -27.22
CA LYS A 20 -10.69 0.46 -27.16
C LYS A 20 -10.17 0.63 -25.74
N GLN A 21 -10.73 1.56 -24.97
CA GLN A 21 -10.36 1.79 -23.57
C GLN A 21 -10.68 0.56 -22.70
N LYS A 22 -11.85 -0.06 -22.89
CA LYS A 22 -12.24 -1.30 -22.19
C LYS A 22 -11.29 -2.44 -22.52
N GLN A 23 -11.01 -2.67 -23.81
CA GLN A 23 -10.06 -3.68 -24.25
C GLN A 23 -8.67 -3.44 -23.65
N LYS A 24 -8.18 -2.19 -23.63
CA LYS A 24 -6.90 -1.82 -23.01
C LYS A 24 -6.89 -2.11 -21.51
N ARG A 25 -7.93 -1.74 -20.77
CA ARG A 25 -8.06 -2.02 -19.33
C ARG A 25 -8.05 -3.53 -19.05
N THR A 26 -8.84 -4.29 -19.80
CA THR A 26 -8.88 -5.75 -19.66
C THR A 26 -7.52 -6.38 -19.97
N ARG A 27 -6.87 -5.97 -21.06
CA ARG A 27 -5.53 -6.47 -21.41
C ARG A 27 -4.50 -6.10 -20.34
N SER A 28 -4.48 -4.84 -19.88
CA SER A 28 -3.58 -4.39 -18.81
C SER A 28 -3.78 -5.17 -17.52
N ARG A 29 -5.04 -5.41 -17.12
CA ARG A 29 -5.37 -6.16 -15.91
C ARG A 29 -5.06 -7.66 -16.01
N LYS A 30 -4.97 -8.21 -17.22
CA LYS A 30 -4.42 -9.56 -17.45
C LYS A 30 -2.89 -9.59 -17.38
N HIS A 31 -2.22 -8.48 -17.69
CA HIS A 31 -0.76 -8.36 -17.62
C HIS A 31 -0.23 -8.02 -16.23
N ILE A 32 -1.06 -7.49 -15.33
CA ILE A 32 -0.71 -7.29 -13.92
C ILE A 32 -1.14 -8.56 -13.18
N PRO A 33 -0.21 -9.36 -12.65
CA PRO A 33 -0.55 -10.47 -11.79
C PRO A 33 -1.38 -9.96 -10.61
N ALA A 34 -2.55 -10.55 -10.38
CA ALA A 34 -3.42 -10.16 -9.26
C ALA A 34 -2.79 -10.45 -7.89
N GLU A 35 -1.73 -11.26 -7.88
CA GLU A 35 -0.99 -11.75 -6.71
C GLU A 35 0.20 -10.84 -6.32
N GLU A 36 0.55 -9.82 -7.12
CA GLU A 36 1.72 -8.96 -6.88
C GLU A 36 1.52 -7.90 -5.76
N GLY A 37 0.57 -8.11 -4.85
CA GLY A 37 0.30 -7.21 -3.74
C GLY A 37 0.09 -7.97 -2.43
N LEU A 38 0.57 -7.39 -1.32
CA LEU A 38 0.30 -7.91 0.01
C LEU A 38 -1.22 -7.93 0.26
N SER A 39 -1.74 -9.09 0.65
CA SER A 39 -3.09 -9.19 1.19
C SER A 39 -3.21 -8.37 2.47
N VAL A 40 -4.44 -8.00 2.82
CA VAL A 40 -4.73 -7.28 4.08
C VAL A 40 -4.21 -8.06 5.29
N GLN A 41 -4.26 -9.40 5.24
CA GLN A 41 -3.75 -10.27 6.30
C GLN A 41 -2.23 -10.24 6.39
N GLU A 42 -1.53 -10.38 5.26
CA GLU A 42 -0.06 -10.31 5.22
C GLU A 42 0.45 -8.92 5.67
N ALA A 43 -0.23 -7.85 5.25
CA ALA A 43 0.10 -6.50 5.70
C ALA A 43 -0.12 -6.34 7.22
N SER A 44 -1.20 -6.89 7.76
CA SER A 44 -1.47 -6.84 9.21
C SER A 44 -0.45 -7.63 10.02
N GLN A 45 0.02 -8.77 9.50
CA GLN A 45 1.08 -9.56 10.12
C GLN A 45 2.39 -8.78 10.17
N LEU A 46 2.82 -8.19 9.04
CA LEU A 46 4.04 -7.37 8.99
C LEU A 46 3.98 -6.16 9.94
N ILE A 47 2.84 -5.49 10.04
CA ILE A 47 2.64 -4.38 10.99
C ILE A 47 2.79 -4.87 12.43
N THR A 48 2.23 -6.03 12.76
CA THR A 48 2.30 -6.61 14.11
C THR A 48 3.73 -7.04 14.44
N GLU A 49 4.42 -7.73 13.53
CA GLU A 49 5.82 -8.14 13.70
C GLU A 49 6.75 -6.94 13.95
N LEU A 50 6.59 -5.85 13.19
CA LEU A 50 7.38 -4.62 13.39
C LEU A 50 7.14 -4.01 14.77
N VAL A 51 5.88 -3.98 15.23
CA VAL A 51 5.53 -3.44 16.56
C VAL A 51 6.10 -4.31 17.68
N GLU A 52 6.09 -5.64 17.54
CA GLU A 52 6.68 -6.56 18.52
C GLU A 52 8.22 -6.46 18.57
N VAL A 53 8.87 -6.23 17.43
CA VAL A 53 10.33 -6.00 17.37
C VAL A 53 10.74 -4.70 18.07
N ASP A 54 9.95 -3.63 17.93
CA ASP A 54 10.16 -2.36 18.65
C ASP A 54 9.82 -2.44 20.15
N LYS A 55 9.12 -3.50 20.58
CA LYS A 55 8.74 -3.76 21.99
C LYS A 55 9.74 -4.66 22.72
N ALA A 56 10.94 -4.87 22.17
CA ALA A 56 12.03 -5.56 22.88
C ALA A 56 12.22 -4.92 24.28
N PRO A 57 12.44 -5.73 25.33
CA PRO A 57 12.51 -5.22 26.69
C PRO A 57 13.63 -4.18 26.81
N PRO A 58 13.49 -3.16 27.68
CA PRO A 58 14.57 -2.23 27.94
C PRO A 58 15.82 -3.03 28.30
N SER A 59 16.94 -2.72 27.65
CA SER A 59 18.24 -3.32 27.95
C SER A 59 18.43 -3.38 29.48
N PRO A 60 18.99 -4.47 30.02
CA PRO A 60 19.15 -4.59 31.47
C PRO A 60 19.88 -3.36 31.98
N SER A 61 19.16 -2.60 32.81
CA SER A 61 19.56 -1.32 33.39
C SER A 61 21.04 -1.36 33.73
N ARG A 62 21.81 -0.52 33.06
CA ARG A 62 23.24 -0.34 33.28
C ARG A 62 23.40 0.03 34.75
N ARG A 63 23.96 -0.92 35.53
CA ARG A 63 24.25 -0.88 36.97
C ARG A 63 24.14 0.51 37.57
N SER A 64 23.22 0.67 38.53
CA SER A 64 23.17 1.80 39.45
C SER A 64 24.58 2.17 39.93
N PRO A 65 24.97 3.46 39.95
CA PRO A 65 26.25 3.85 40.50
C PRO A 65 26.32 3.44 41.96
N SER A 66 27.39 2.72 42.30
CA SER A 66 27.67 2.19 43.64
C SER A 66 27.56 3.31 44.70
N PRO A 67 27.05 3.05 45.91
CA PRO A 67 26.97 4.06 46.95
C PRO A 67 28.37 4.58 47.27
N ALA A 68 28.54 5.90 47.25
CA ALA A 68 29.81 6.53 47.60
C ALA A 68 30.19 6.17 49.04
N LEU A 69 31.40 5.63 49.21
CA LEU A 69 32.03 5.46 50.52
C LEU A 69 32.17 6.85 51.16
N GLN A 70 31.36 7.15 52.17
CA GLN A 70 31.56 8.32 53.01
C GLN A 70 32.53 7.98 54.14
N PRO A 71 33.61 8.74 54.34
CA PRO A 71 34.47 8.57 55.50
C PRO A 71 33.75 9.07 56.75
N HIS A 72 33.61 8.19 57.75
CA HIS A 72 33.18 8.57 59.08
C HIS A 72 34.23 9.46 59.75
N ARG A 73 33.76 10.50 60.45
CA ARG A 73 34.58 11.42 61.24
C ARG A 73 34.55 11.03 62.71
#